data_AF-A0A7K4FXX8-F1
#
_entry.id   AF-A0A7K4FXX8-F1
#
_cell.length_a   1.000
_cell.length_b   1.000
_cell.length_c   1.000
_cell.angle_alpha   90.00
_cell.angle_beta   90.00
_cell.angle_gamma   90.00
#
_symmetry.space_group_name_H-M   'P 1'
#
loop_
_entity.id
_entity.type
_entity.pdbx_description
1 polymer ?
#
loop_
_entity_poly.entity_id
_entity_poly.type
_entity_poly.pdbx_seq_one_letter_code
_entity_poly.pdbx_strand_id
1 'polypeptide(L)' 'MKTHLIFTIMLVMAIFVITDANAVDDSQILPKDQPNFDPIISSEIIDGKTVEIVEFNCKLAK' A
#
# COMPACT_ATOMS: atom_id res chain seq x y z
N MET A 1 9.38 -33.38 31.69
CA MET A 1 8.94 -33.60 30.29
C MET A 1 7.73 -32.77 29.89
N LYS A 2 6.61 -32.78 30.63
CA LYS A 2 5.37 -32.04 30.26
C LYS A 2 5.55 -30.51 30.19
N THR A 3 6.38 -29.93 31.07
CA THR A 3 6.67 -28.49 31.08
C THR A 3 7.46 -28.03 29.86
N HIS A 4 8.45 -28.82 29.41
CA HIS A 4 9.20 -28.51 28.19
C HIS A 4 8.31 -28.49 26.95
N LEU A 5 7.34 -29.41 26.87
CA LEU A 5 6.35 -29.44 25.79
C LEU A 5 5.55 -28.12 25.72
N ILE A 6 5.11 -27.61 26.88
CA ILE A 6 4.33 -26.35 26.95
C ILE A 6 5.20 -25.17 26.50
N PHE A 7 6.45 -25.09 26.95
CA PHE A 7 7.39 -24.05 26.51
C PHE A 7 7.66 -24.12 25.00
N THR A 8 7.79 -25.31 24.43
CA THR A 8 7.98 -25.47 22.98
C THR A 8 6.75 -25.00 22.20
N ILE A 9 5.54 -25.34 22.63
CA ILE A 9 4.30 -24.89 21.97
C ILE A 9 4.18 -23.37 22.04
N MET A 10 4.45 -22.76 23.21
CA MET A 10 4.44 -21.30 23.34
C MET A 10 5.46 -20.61 22.44
N LEU A 11 6.67 -21.17 22.33
CA LEU A 11 7.72 -20.62 21.47
C LEU A 11 7.32 -20.67 19.99
N VAL A 12 6.72 -21.77 19.53
CA VAL A 12 6.25 -21.92 18.14
C VAL A 12 5.13 -20.93 17.83
N MET A 13 4.18 -20.75 18.76
CA MET A 13 3.10 -19.76 18.60
C MET A 13 3.63 -18.33 18.55
N ALA A 14 4.61 -17.99 19.39
CA ALA A 14 5.22 -16.66 19.38
C ALA A 14 5.94 -16.38 18.05
N ILE A 15 6.68 -17.36 17.53
CA ILE A 15 7.34 -17.24 16.22
C ILE A 15 6.29 -17.03 15.13
N PHE A 16 5.24 -17.86 15.10
CA PHE A 16 4.16 -17.77 14.12
C PHE A 16 3.53 -16.37 14.06
N VAL A 17 3.15 -15.82 15.22
CA VAL A 17 2.55 -14.47 15.32
C VAL A 17 3.52 -13.38 14.87
N ILE A 18 4.81 -13.49 15.19
CA ILE A 18 5.82 -12.53 14.74
C ILE A 18 6.00 -12.62 13.22
N THR A 19 6.08 -13.82 12.64
CA THR A 19 6.17 -13.99 11.18
C THR A 19 4.94 -13.50 10.44
N ASP A 20 3.74 -13.66 11.02
CA ASP A 20 2.49 -13.18 10.42
C ASP A 20 2.41 -11.65 10.49
N ALA A 21 2.74 -11.06 11.65
CA ALA A 21 2.76 -9.60 11.84
C ALA A 21 3.85 -8.89 11.01
N ASN A 22 4.94 -9.58 10.67
CA ASN A 22 6.01 -9.08 9.82
C ASN A 22 5.98 -9.67 8.41
N ALA A 23 4.94 -10.44 8.08
CA ALA A 23 4.70 -10.81 6.70
C ALA A 23 4.47 -9.50 5.96
N VAL A 24 5.32 -9.24 4.97
CA VAL A 24 5.17 -8.07 4.10
C VAL A 24 3.79 -8.19 3.50
N ASP A 25 2.91 -7.27 3.88
CA ASP A 25 1.55 -7.25 3.40
C ASP A 25 1.61 -6.99 1.88
N ASP A 26 1.21 -7.98 1.07
CA ASP A 26 1.08 -7.84 -0.38
C ASP A 26 0.07 -6.73 -0.77
N SER A 27 -0.64 -6.16 0.21
CA SER A 27 -1.44 -4.95 0.05
C SER A 27 -0.61 -3.67 -0.11
N GLN A 28 0.70 -3.70 0.16
CA GLN A 28 1.57 -2.54 -0.07
C GLN A 28 1.79 -2.32 -1.56
N ILE A 29 1.07 -1.35 -2.11
CA ILE A 29 1.25 -0.90 -3.49
C ILE A 29 2.66 -0.32 -3.62
N LEU A 30 3.50 -0.97 -4.43
CA LEU A 30 4.85 -0.49 -4.73
C LEU A 30 4.77 0.94 -5.27
N PRO A 31 5.73 1.84 -4.95
CA PRO A 31 5.69 3.23 -5.40
C PRO A 31 5.49 3.41 -6.92
N LYS A 32 5.97 2.46 -7.74
CA LYS A 32 5.79 2.43 -9.20
C LYS A 32 4.35 2.12 -9.66
N ASP A 33 3.59 1.45 -8.81
CA ASP A 33 2.23 0.95 -9.04
C ASP A 33 1.19 1.79 -8.29
N GLN A 34 1.63 2.75 -7.48
CA GLN A 34 0.76 3.78 -6.93
C GLN A 34 0.12 4.52 -8.11
N PRO A 35 -1.20 4.80 -8.05
CA PRO A 35 -1.81 5.77 -8.95
C PRO A 35 -0.93 7.01 -8.93
N ASN A 36 -0.60 7.57 -10.08
CA ASN A 36 0.23 8.78 -10.11
C ASN A 36 -0.63 9.91 -9.50
N PHE A 37 -0.52 10.07 -8.18
CA PHE A 37 -1.29 11.04 -7.40
C PHE A 37 -0.75 12.45 -7.57
N ASP A 38 0.34 12.63 -8.33
CA ASP A 38 0.82 13.93 -8.75
C ASP A 38 -0.08 14.44 -9.90
N PRO A 39 -1.04 15.33 -9.61
CA PRO A 39 -1.91 15.85 -10.65
C PRO A 39 -1.11 16.77 -11.56
N ILE A 40 -1.32 16.66 -12.86
CA ILE A 40 -0.82 17.67 -13.80
C ILE A 40 -1.88 18.76 -13.84
N ILE A 41 -1.52 19.94 -13.33
CA ILE A 41 -2.38 21.12 -13.34
C ILE A 41 -1.95 22.01 -14.51
N SER A 42 -2.86 22.26 -15.44
CA SER A 42 -2.66 23.22 -16.53
C SER A 42 -3.77 24.26 -16.54
N SER A 43 -3.46 25.48 -16.98
CA SER A 43 -4.45 26.55 -17.12
C SER A 43 -4.64 26.90 -18.58
N GLU A 44 -5.89 26.94 -19.03
CA GLU A 44 -6.27 27.32 -20.39
C GLU A 44 -7.36 28.40 -20.37
N ILE A 45 -7.40 29.27 -21.39
CA ILE A 45 -8.44 30.28 -21.51
C ILE A 45 -9.49 29.77 -22.51
N ILE A 46 -10.66 29.41 -21.99
CA ILE A 46 -11.81 28.93 -22.78
C ILE A 46 -12.92 29.97 -22.64
N ASP A 47 -13.41 30.50 -23.75
CA ASP A 47 -14.45 31.54 -23.80
C ASP A 47 -14.15 32.78 -22.93
N GLY A 48 -12.88 33.20 -22.89
CA GLY A 48 -12.42 34.34 -22.11
C GLY A 48 -12.38 34.11 -20.59
N LYS A 49 -12.59 32.87 -20.13
CA LYS A 49 -12.45 32.46 -18.74
C LYS A 49 -11.22 31.59 -18.57
N THR A 50 -10.45 31.83 -17.52
CA THR A 50 -9.36 30.94 -17.12
C THR A 50 -9.94 29.68 -16.48
N VAL A 51 -9.61 28.53 -17.04
CA VAL A 51 -10.02 27.20 -16.58
C VAL A 51 -8.77 26.46 -16.13
N GLU A 52 -8.81 25.87 -14.94
CA GLU A 52 -7.79 24.94 -14.46
C GLU A 52 -8.21 23.51 -14.79
N ILE A 53 -7.35 22.79 -15.50
CA ILE A 53 -7.50 21.39 -15.85
C ILE A 53 -6.59 20.61 -14.93
N VAL A 54 -7.17 19.67 -14.18
CA VAL A 54 -6.46 18.79 -13.26
C VAL A 54 -6.49 17.38 -13.85
N GLU A 55 -5.38 16.92 -14.40
CA GLU A 55 -5.27 15.60 -15.00
C GLU A 55 -4.72 14.58 -14.01
N PHE A 56 -5.47 13.49 -13.83
CA PHE A 56 -5.06 12.34 -13.02
C PHE A 56 -4.76 11.17 -13.95
N ASN A 57 -3.51 10.71 -13.96
CA ASN A 57 -3.14 9.54 -14.73
C ASN A 57 -3.41 8.28 -13.89
N CYS A 58 -4.65 7.80 -13.93
CA CYS A 58 -5.03 6.54 -13.28
C CYS A 58 -4.45 5.36 -14.05
N LYS A 59 -3.39 4.74 -13.52
CA LYS A 59 -3.04 3.36 -13.87
C LYS A 59 -4.15 2.46 -13.33
N LEU A 60 -5.09 2.07 -14.19
CA LEU A 60 -6.01 0.99 -13.86
C LEU A 60 -5.18 -0.27 -13.63
N ALA A 61 -5.21 -0.79 -12.41
CA ALA A 61 -4.58 -2.05 -12.05
C ALA A 61 -5.07 -3.15 -13.00
N LYS A 62 -4.14 -3.96 -13.53
CA LYS A 62 -4.39 -4.98 -14.54
C LYS A 62 -4.85 -6.29 -13.92
#